data_AF-A0A1C3XGQ1-F1
#
_entry.id   AF-A0A1C3XGQ1-F1
#
_cell.length_a   1.000
_cell.length_b   1.000
_cell.length_c   1.000
_cell.angle_alpha   90.00
_cell.angle_beta   90.00
_cell.angle_gamma   90.00
#
_symmetry.space_group_name_H-M   'P 1'
#
loop_
_entity.id
_entity.type
_entity.pdbx_description
1 polymer ?
#
loop_
_entity_poly.entity_id
_entity_poly.type
_entity_poly.pdbx_seq_one_letter_code
_entity_poly.pdbx_strand_id
1 'polypeptide(L)'
;MWDGHLAKDYWVFTPQTATGAQMDMLERSGVKPSKDNPTTVFAILGVPHTAEWREEDFIRLTPSLDPTLWPEEEGQDQPLDAEDPPIP
;
A
#
# COMPACT_ATOMS: atom_id res chain seq x y z
N MET A 1 -9.82 20.09 10.71
CA MET A 1 -9.78 19.68 9.31
C MET A 1 -8.38 19.13 9.09
N TRP A 2 -8.20 17.81 9.18
CA TRP A 2 -6.95 17.21 8.69
C TRP A 2 -7.07 17.23 7.18
N ASP A 3 -6.21 18.01 6.51
CA ASP A 3 -6.12 17.97 5.05
C ASP A 3 -5.95 16.52 4.62
N GLY A 4 -6.95 16.00 3.88
CA GLY A 4 -7.07 14.62 3.41
C GLY A 4 -6.07 14.31 2.30
N HIS A 5 -4.80 14.52 2.61
CA HIS A 5 -3.69 14.24 1.73
C HIS A 5 -3.33 12.78 1.86
N LEU A 6 -3.62 12.02 0.81
CA LEU A 6 -3.32 10.62 0.78
C LEU A 6 -1.82 10.46 0.69
N ALA A 7 -1.28 9.40 1.30
CA ALA A 7 0.16 9.12 1.22
C ALA A 7 0.65 9.08 -0.25
N LYS A 8 -0.25 8.75 -1.19
CA LYS A 8 0.00 8.79 -2.63
C LYS A 8 0.36 10.17 -3.19
N ASP A 9 -0.07 11.24 -2.54
CA ASP A 9 0.14 12.62 -3.00
C ASP A 9 1.55 13.15 -2.66
N TYR A 10 2.25 12.50 -1.72
CA TYR A 10 3.55 12.94 -1.20
C TYR A 10 4.68 11.91 -1.37
N TRP A 11 4.38 10.67 -1.74
CA TRP A 11 5.40 9.65 -1.87
C TRP A 11 6.18 9.79 -3.18
N VAL A 12 7.51 9.82 -3.08
CA VAL A 12 8.39 9.68 -4.25
C VAL A 12 8.44 8.20 -4.63
N PHE A 13 7.76 7.85 -5.71
CA PHE A 13 7.59 6.48 -6.18
C PHE A 13 8.75 6.00 -7.07
N THR A 14 9.97 5.97 -6.54
CA THR A 14 11.09 5.39 -7.27
C THR A 14 11.19 3.89 -6.99
N PRO A 15 11.29 3.05 -8.03
CA PRO A 15 11.66 1.65 -7.85
C PRO A 15 12.99 1.55 -7.11
N GLN A 16 13.06 0.69 -6.11
CA GLN A 16 14.25 0.47 -5.29
C GLN A 16 14.57 -1.01 -5.18
N THR A 17 15.83 -1.33 -4.93
CA THR A 17 16.20 -2.69 -4.52
C THR A 17 15.76 -2.91 -3.07
N ALA A 18 15.21 -4.07 -2.77
CA ALA A 18 14.89 -4.47 -1.42
C ALA A 18 16.15 -4.49 -0.55
N THR A 19 16.09 -3.89 0.64
CA THR A 19 17.13 -4.05 1.65
C THR A 19 17.02 -5.44 2.29
N GLY A 20 18.06 -5.90 3.01
CA GLY A 20 18.00 -7.17 3.74
C GLY A 20 16.82 -7.26 4.69
N ALA A 21 16.52 -6.17 5.41
CA ALA A 21 15.35 -6.10 6.29
C ALA A 21 14.02 -6.22 5.51
N GLN A 22 13.93 -5.66 4.30
CA GLN A 22 12.75 -5.81 3.44
C GLN A 22 12.64 -7.24 2.89
N MET A 23 13.75 -7.89 2.55
CA MET A 23 13.73 -9.30 2.14
C MET A 23 13.27 -10.21 3.27
N ASP A 24 13.78 -10.02 4.49
CA ASP A 24 13.35 -10.76 5.68
C ASP A 24 11.86 -10.53 5.96
N MET A 25 11.40 -9.29 5.83
CA MET A 25 9.99 -8.95 5.98
C MET A 25 9.12 -9.69 4.96
N LEU A 26 9.50 -9.68 3.68
CA LEU A 26 8.79 -10.38 2.59
C LEU A 26 8.76 -11.90 2.83
N GLU A 27 9.85 -12.47 3.34
CA GLU A 27 9.93 -13.89 3.66
C GLU A 27 8.99 -14.27 4.80
N ARG A 28 9.00 -13.49 5.88
CA ARG A 28 8.15 -13.71 7.05
C ARG A 28 6.67 -13.53 6.76
N SER A 29 6.31 -12.68 5.79
CA SER A 29 4.93 -12.52 5.32
C SER A 29 4.53 -13.52 4.24
N GLY A 30 5.46 -14.37 3.76
CA GLY A 30 5.19 -15.37 2.74
C GLY A 30 4.98 -14.80 1.33
N VAL A 31 5.38 -13.54 1.10
CA VAL A 31 5.20 -12.80 -0.17
C VAL A 31 6.52 -12.49 -0.86
N LYS A 32 7.61 -13.16 -0.48
CA LYS A 32 8.91 -13.06 -1.14
C LYS A 32 8.81 -13.66 -2.55
N PRO A 33 9.00 -12.85 -3.62
CA PRO A 33 8.94 -13.37 -4.97
C PRO A 33 10.12 -14.31 -5.22
N SER A 34 9.89 -15.32 -6.05
CA SER A 34 10.86 -16.36 -6.40
C SER A 34 10.88 -16.58 -7.90
N LYS A 35 11.80 -17.40 -8.41
CA LYS A 35 11.84 -17.71 -9.84
C LYS A 35 10.52 -18.29 -10.38
N ASP A 36 9.82 -19.08 -9.57
CA ASP A 36 8.54 -19.72 -9.95
C ASP A 36 7.36 -18.75 -9.84
N ASN A 37 7.43 -17.79 -8.91
CA ASN A 37 6.44 -16.73 -8.72
C ASN A 37 7.16 -15.38 -8.71
N PRO A 38 7.51 -14.85 -9.90
CA PRO A 38 8.46 -13.74 -10.02
C PRO A 38 7.90 -12.40 -9.59
N THR A 39 6.59 -12.30 -9.37
CA THR A 39 5.95 -11.04 -8.99
C THR A 39 4.98 -11.29 -7.84
N THR A 40 5.03 -10.44 -6.82
CA THR A 40 4.08 -10.49 -5.71
C THR A 40 3.72 -9.07 -5.29
N VAL A 41 2.47 -8.87 -4.89
CA VAL A 41 1.96 -7.59 -4.39
C VAL A 41 1.85 -7.67 -2.88
N PHE A 42 2.27 -6.60 -2.20
CA PHE A 42 2.22 -6.47 -0.75
C PHE A 42 2.07 -4.98 -0.37
N ALA A 43 1.80 -4.67 0.89
CA ALA A 43 1.70 -3.28 1.33
C ALA A 43 2.80 -2.92 2.34
N ILE A 44 3.41 -1.74 2.18
CA ILE A 44 4.30 -1.12 3.16
C ILE A 44 3.61 0.13 3.67
N LEU A 45 3.32 0.18 4.97
CA LEU A 45 2.65 1.34 5.62
C LEU A 45 1.35 1.75 4.89
N GLY A 46 0.56 0.79 4.44
CA GLY A 46 -0.70 1.03 3.73
C GLY A 46 -0.56 1.37 2.25
N VAL A 47 0.66 1.45 1.71
CA VAL A 47 0.89 1.69 0.29
C VAL A 47 1.20 0.38 -0.43
N PRO A 48 0.43 0.02 -1.46
CA PRO A 48 0.69 -1.18 -2.24
C PRO A 48 2.03 -1.06 -2.98
N HIS A 49 2.79 -2.15 -2.98
CA HIS A 49 4.07 -2.32 -3.63
C HIS A 49 4.07 -3.65 -4.38
N THR A 50 4.71 -3.64 -5.53
CA THR A 50 5.04 -4.82 -6.31
C THR A 50 6.48 -5.21 -6.04
N ALA A 51 6.70 -6.41 -5.52
CA ALA A 51 8.00 -7.05 -5.44
C ALA A 51 8.22 -7.90 -6.69
N GLU A 52 9.29 -7.61 -7.42
CA GLU A 52 9.70 -8.36 -8.61
C GLU A 52 11.02 -9.09 -8.31
N TRP A 53 11.02 -10.41 -8.44
CA TRP A 53 12.23 -11.21 -8.46
C TRP A 53 13.02 -10.90 -9.73
N ARG A 54 14.32 -10.63 -9.57
CA ARG A 54 15.22 -10.33 -10.68
C ARG A 54 16.34 -11.37 -10.76
N GLU A 55 16.97 -11.64 -9.63
CA GLU A 55 17.99 -12.69 -9.46
C GLU A 55 18.00 -13.13 -7.99
N GLU A 56 18.82 -14.13 -7.66
CA GLU A 56 18.99 -14.58 -6.29
C GLU A 56 19.45 -13.41 -5.40
N ASP A 57 18.74 -13.17 -4.30
CA ASP A 57 18.94 -12.02 -3.40
C ASP A 57 18.84 -10.63 -4.04
N PHE A 58 18.21 -10.52 -5.22
CA PHE A 58 17.90 -9.22 -5.83
C PHE A 58 16.42 -9.14 -6.15
N ILE A 59 15.72 -8.38 -5.33
CA ILE A 59 14.29 -8.10 -5.47
C ILE A 59 14.12 -6.61 -5.71
N ARG A 60 13.37 -6.25 -6.74
CA ARG A 60 13.00 -4.87 -7.04
C ARG A 60 11.63 -4.58 -6.45
N LEU A 61 11.55 -3.54 -5.63
CA LEU A 61 10.31 -3.04 -5.05
C LEU A 61 9.88 -1.81 -5.83
N THR A 62 8.68 -1.86 -6.38
CA THR A 62 8.07 -0.73 -7.07
C THR A 62 6.75 -0.42 -6.39
N PRO A 63 6.56 0.79 -5.84
CA PRO A 63 5.26 1.19 -5.35
C PRO A 63 4.21 1.12 -6.47
N SER A 64 3.00 0.69 -6.16
CA SER A 64 1.93 0.60 -7.14
C SER A 64 1.03 1.83 -7.09
N LEU A 65 0.82 2.44 -8.25
CA LEU A 65 -0.18 3.48 -8.47
C LEU A 65 -1.51 2.92 -8.98
N ASP A 66 -1.62 1.61 -9.12
CA ASP A 66 -2.84 0.97 -9.58
C ASP A 66 -3.93 1.12 -8.50
N PRO A 67 -4.98 1.93 -8.73
CA PRO A 67 -6.01 2.23 -7.74
C PRO A 67 -6.75 0.97 -7.26
N THR A 68 -6.73 -0.13 -8.03
CA THR A 68 -7.35 -1.40 -7.63
C THR A 68 -6.61 -2.12 -6.50
N LEU A 69 -5.35 -1.77 -6.27
CA LEU A 69 -4.51 -2.34 -5.21
C LEU A 69 -4.51 -1.50 -3.94
N TRP A 70 -5.08 -0.30 -4.00
CA TRP A 70 -5.28 0.52 -2.81
C TRP A 70 -6.49 -0.01 -2.06
N PRO A 71 -6.46 -0.04 -0.72
CA PRO A 71 -7.66 -0.31 0.04
C PRO A 71 -8.75 0.67 -0.42
N GLU A 72 -9.96 0.17 -0.67
CA GLU A 72 -11.12 1.02 -0.93
C GLU A 72 -11.18 2.05 0.21
N GLU A 73 -11.26 3.33 -0.16
CA GLU A 73 -11.57 4.36 0.80
C GLU A 73 -12.98 4.04 1.26
N GLU A 74 -13.11 3.39 2.43
CA GLU A 74 -14.38 3.32 3.13
C GLU A 74 -14.83 4.77 3.22
N GLY A 75 -15.83 5.10 2.39
CA GLY A 75 -16.36 6.44 2.31
C GLY A 75 -16.63 6.85 3.73
N GLN A 76 -16.01 7.97 4.16
CA GLN A 76 -16.35 8.60 5.41
C GLN A 76 -17.88 8.67 5.43
N ASP A 77 -18.50 7.84 6.27
CA ASP A 77 -19.93 7.88 6.49
C ASP A 77 -20.27 9.35 6.72
N GLN A 78 -21.17 9.84 5.88
CA GLN A 78 -21.66 11.21 5.87
C GLN A 78 -21.94 11.66 7.32
N PRO A 79 -21.73 12.94 7.67
CA PRO A 79 -22.02 13.39 9.02
C PRO A 79 -23.51 13.15 9.28
N LEU A 80 -23.79 12.16 10.11
CA LEU A 80 -25.14 11.86 10.60
C LEU A 80 -25.47 12.87 11.71
N ASP A 81 -25.40 14.16 11.38
CA ASP A 81 -26.08 15.17 12.17
C ASP A 81 -27.55 15.11 11.77
N ALA A 82 -28.22 14.16 12.41
CA ALA A 82 -29.66 14.07 12.46
C ALA A 82 -30.23 15.45 12.79
N GLU A 83 -31.18 15.87 11.97
CA GLU A 83 -32.06 17.02 12.20
C GLU A 83 -32.47 17.10 13.68
N ASP A 84 -32.05 18.16 14.37
CA ASP A 84 -32.58 18.54 15.68
C ASP A 84 -34.05 18.95 15.49
N PRO A 85 -35.05 18.24 16.06
CA PRO A 85 -36.43 18.64 15.94
C PRO A 85 -36.69 19.87 16.80
N PRO A 86 -37.49 20.85 16.36
CA PRO A 86 -37.74 22.05 17.15
C PRO A 86 -38.50 21.69 18.43
N ILE A 87 -37.94 22.08 19.58
CA ILE A 87 -38.59 21.92 20.89
C ILE A 87 -39.69 22.99 21.03
N PRO A 88 -40.93 22.62 21.42
CA PRO A 88 -42.05 23.55 21.61
C PRO A 88 -41.93 24.45 22.85
#